data_AF-A0A6G5X0Q8-F1
#
_entry.id   AF-A0A6G5X0Q8-F1
#
_cell.length_a   1.000
_cell.length_b   1.000
_cell.length_c   1.000
_cell.angle_alpha   90.00
_cell.angle_beta   90.00
_cell.angle_gamma   90.00
#
_symmetry.space_group_name_H-M   'P 1'
#
loop_
_entity.id
_entity.type
_entity.pdbx_description
1 polymer ?
#
loop_
_entity_poly.entity_id
_entity_poly.type
_entity_poly.pdbx_seq_one_letter_code
_entity_poly.pdbx_strand_id
1 'polypeptide(L)'
;MLWMLSICMLSFLFLFIMAVFCITTGFYFIMHDLTVFVEWEIFNLNGCSVVMTLLFDWMSLLFMGFVLLISCLVIFYSEEYMHGDLTINRFIILVLLFVLSMMFLIISPNLISILLGWDGLGLVSYCLVIYYQNVKSYNAGMLTALSNRIGDVALLMSIAWMMNYGSWNYIYYLEFNKNTLPMFYISMMVVLAAMTKSAQIPFSSWLPAAMAAPTPVSALVHSSTLVTAGVYLLIRFNQVITEVWLAKGLLLIAGLTMFMAGLGANFEFDLKKIIALSTLSQLGLMMSILAMGFPKLAFFHLLTHALFKALLFMCAGALIHNMKDSQDIRFMGNICSQMPLTAACFNISNLALCGMPFLAGFYSKDLILEIVELSYINMFSFFLYFFSTGLTVCYSLRLVYYSMTGEFNSTSFHPLNDEGWTMLKGMLVLTIMAIMGGCVLSWVLFPSPSMICLPSALKLLALIVSLIGGWLGYEVSKLPLSYNLMSLKTYMLSNFLGSMWFMPFISTYGVSFVPLFLGKQIYKTLDQGWSEDWGGQMIYKQSVQYSQVIQGWQNNSIKIYLVGFVLWMIMLTLLVL
;
A
#
# COMPACT_ATOMS: atom_id res chain seq x y z
N MET A 1 -0.27 34.85 -23.20
CA MET A 1 -1.50 34.04 -23.06
C MET A 1 -1.34 32.74 -22.27
N LEU A 2 -0.12 32.25 -22.00
CA LEU A 2 0.11 31.08 -21.13
C LEU A 2 -0.09 31.32 -19.61
N TRP A 3 -0.27 32.57 -19.17
CA TRP A 3 -0.36 32.93 -17.75
C TRP A 3 -1.75 32.69 -17.11
N MET A 4 -2.76 32.28 -17.88
CA MET A 4 -4.11 31.99 -17.38
C MET A 4 -4.38 30.48 -17.22
N LEU A 5 -3.41 29.62 -17.51
CA LEU A 5 -3.59 28.18 -17.35
C LEU A 5 -3.30 27.77 -15.90
N SER A 6 -4.28 27.13 -15.25
CA SER A 6 -4.10 26.54 -13.93
C SER A 6 -3.01 25.45 -13.99
N ILE A 7 -2.27 25.28 -12.89
CA ILE A 7 -1.26 24.22 -12.78
C ILE A 7 -1.89 22.84 -12.99
N CYS A 8 -3.16 22.67 -12.58
CA CYS A 8 -3.96 21.48 -12.84
C CYS A 8 -4.05 21.17 -14.34
N MET A 9 -4.45 22.14 -15.16
CA MET A 9 -4.62 21.92 -16.60
C MET A 9 -3.30 21.65 -17.33
N LEU A 10 -2.22 22.33 -16.94
CA LEU A 10 -0.88 22.09 -17.50
C LEU A 10 -0.37 20.69 -17.17
N SER A 11 -0.50 20.27 -15.91
CA SER A 11 -0.06 18.95 -15.47
C SER A 11 -0.94 17.83 -16.03
N PHE A 12 -2.25 18.04 -16.15
CA PHE A 12 -3.18 17.16 -16.87
C PHE A 12 -2.70 16.88 -18.30
N LEU A 13 -2.48 17.94 -19.10
CA LEU A 13 -2.05 17.80 -20.50
C LEU A 13 -0.70 17.07 -20.62
N PHE A 14 0.27 17.41 -19.78
CA PHE A 14 1.59 16.78 -19.79
C PHE A 14 1.50 15.27 -19.49
N LEU A 15 0.81 14.90 -18.41
CA LEU A 15 0.66 13.49 -18.03
C LEU A 15 -0.18 12.70 -19.04
N PHE A 16 -1.19 13.34 -19.64
CA PHE A 16 -2.02 12.69 -20.66
C PHE A 16 -1.20 12.29 -21.89
N ILE A 17 -0.39 13.21 -22.42
CA ILE A 17 0.45 12.95 -23.60
C ILE A 17 1.45 11.83 -23.29
N MET A 18 2.09 11.88 -22.11
CA MET A 18 3.01 10.82 -21.68
C MET A 18 2.30 9.47 -21.52
N ALA A 19 1.09 9.45 -20.95
CA ALA A 19 0.32 8.23 -20.78
C ALA A 19 0.00 7.56 -22.13
N VAL A 20 -0.48 8.33 -23.11
CA VAL A 20 -0.80 7.81 -24.45
C VAL A 20 0.46 7.29 -25.14
N PHE A 21 1.58 8.00 -25.01
CA PHE A 21 2.86 7.53 -25.54
C PHE A 21 3.29 6.20 -24.91
N CYS A 22 3.23 6.06 -23.57
CA CYS A 22 3.59 4.81 -22.87
C CYS A 22 2.65 3.64 -23.22
N ILE A 23 1.33 3.87 -23.35
CA ILE A 23 0.39 2.80 -23.71
C ILE A 23 0.62 2.33 -25.15
N THR A 24 0.79 3.26 -26.10
CA THR A 24 1.02 2.92 -27.51
C THR A 24 2.34 2.18 -27.73
N THR A 25 3.42 2.66 -27.11
CA THR A 25 4.71 1.95 -27.09
C THR A 25 4.61 0.60 -26.37
N GLY A 26 3.85 0.52 -25.27
CA GLY A 26 3.59 -0.74 -24.57
C GLY A 26 2.94 -1.78 -25.47
N PHE A 27 1.90 -1.41 -26.23
CA PHE A 27 1.28 -2.32 -27.20
C PHE A 27 2.24 -2.72 -28.33
N TYR A 28 3.07 -1.79 -28.82
CA TYR A 28 4.10 -2.11 -29.81
C TYR A 28 5.11 -3.15 -29.26
N PHE A 29 5.51 -3.04 -28.00
CA PHE A 29 6.46 -3.97 -27.36
C PHE A 29 5.86 -5.36 -27.17
N ILE A 30 4.54 -5.46 -26.93
CA ILE A 30 3.83 -6.76 -26.89
C ILE A 30 3.85 -7.42 -28.25
N MET A 31 3.51 -6.69 -29.31
CA MET A 31 3.39 -7.26 -30.65
C MET A 31 4.72 -7.77 -31.22
N HIS A 32 5.84 -7.15 -30.81
CA HIS A 32 7.18 -7.50 -31.29
C HIS A 32 8.05 -8.21 -30.23
N ASP A 33 7.52 -8.53 -29.05
CA ASP A 33 8.24 -9.10 -27.91
C ASP A 33 9.60 -8.40 -27.63
N LEU A 34 9.59 -7.05 -27.64
CA LEU A 34 10.79 -6.24 -27.43
C LEU A 34 11.03 -5.96 -25.94
N THR A 35 12.28 -6.07 -25.52
CA THR A 35 12.78 -5.63 -24.21
C THR A 35 14.02 -4.76 -24.41
N VAL A 36 14.05 -3.57 -23.79
CA VAL A 36 15.16 -2.61 -23.92
C VAL A 36 15.75 -2.33 -22.55
N PHE A 37 17.07 -2.54 -22.43
CA PHE A 37 17.86 -2.19 -21.25
C PHE A 37 18.68 -0.94 -21.54
N VAL A 38 18.55 0.08 -20.68
CA VAL A 38 19.43 1.25 -20.66
C VAL A 38 20.20 1.22 -19.35
N GLU A 39 21.50 1.01 -19.41
CA GLU A 39 22.38 0.90 -18.24
C GLU A 39 23.24 2.16 -18.12
N TRP A 40 23.25 2.78 -16.94
CA TRP A 40 24.15 3.87 -16.58
C TRP A 40 24.98 3.48 -15.35
N GLU A 41 26.26 3.23 -15.54
CA GLU A 41 27.19 2.92 -14.44
C GLU A 41 27.45 4.18 -13.61
N ILE A 42 27.03 4.17 -12.33
CA ILE A 42 27.24 5.29 -11.40
C ILE A 42 28.65 5.22 -10.84
N PHE A 43 29.02 4.05 -10.29
CA PHE A 43 30.26 3.86 -9.55
C PHE A 43 30.65 2.39 -9.47
N ASN A 44 31.96 2.09 -9.44
CA ASN A 44 32.49 0.74 -9.31
C ASN A 44 33.37 0.62 -8.06
N LEU A 45 32.99 -0.29 -7.15
CA LEU A 45 33.72 -0.61 -5.90
C LEU A 45 34.30 -2.01 -5.96
N ASN A 46 35.63 -2.13 -6.10
CA ASN A 46 36.37 -3.39 -5.96
C ASN A 46 35.70 -4.60 -6.68
N GLY A 47 35.14 -4.37 -7.86
CA GLY A 47 34.48 -5.40 -8.68
C GLY A 47 32.96 -5.46 -8.59
N CYS A 48 32.32 -4.68 -7.70
CA CYS A 48 30.86 -4.49 -7.67
C CYS A 48 30.51 -3.13 -8.28
N SER A 49 29.92 -3.12 -9.48
CA SER A 49 29.41 -1.90 -10.11
C SER A 49 27.98 -1.58 -9.66
N VAL A 50 27.79 -0.36 -9.16
CA VAL A 50 26.46 0.23 -8.91
C VAL A 50 25.99 0.85 -10.21
N VAL A 51 25.01 0.22 -10.84
CA VAL A 51 24.44 0.66 -12.14
C VAL A 51 23.00 1.10 -11.95
N MET A 52 22.64 2.30 -12.43
CA MET A 52 21.23 2.66 -12.64
C MET A 52 20.76 2.02 -13.94
N THR A 53 19.97 0.96 -13.84
CA THR A 53 19.39 0.27 -14.98
C THR A 53 17.94 0.71 -15.16
N LEU A 54 17.56 0.98 -16.41
CA LEU A 54 16.18 1.26 -16.80
C LEU A 54 15.72 0.16 -17.76
N LEU A 55 14.67 -0.55 -17.38
CA LEU A 55 14.05 -1.60 -18.18
C LEU A 55 12.75 -1.11 -18.79
N PHE A 56 12.68 -1.18 -20.11
CA PHE A 56 11.46 -0.96 -20.88
C PHE A 56 11.01 -2.28 -21.49
N ASP A 57 10.09 -2.94 -20.78
CA ASP A 57 9.30 -4.06 -21.25
C ASP A 57 7.85 -3.62 -21.43
N TRP A 58 7.04 -4.46 -22.09
CA TRP A 58 5.61 -4.26 -22.18
C TRP A 58 4.93 -4.11 -20.80
N MET A 59 5.33 -4.88 -19.78
CA MET A 59 4.77 -4.79 -18.43
C MET A 59 5.02 -3.43 -17.79
N SER A 60 6.25 -2.93 -17.88
CA SER A 60 6.62 -1.61 -17.33
C SER A 60 5.92 -0.48 -18.07
N LEU A 61 5.90 -0.52 -19.41
CA LEU A 61 5.30 0.53 -20.24
C LEU A 61 3.79 0.62 -20.08
N LEU A 62 3.09 -0.52 -20.06
CA LEU A 62 1.65 -0.53 -19.81
C LEU A 62 1.33 -0.03 -18.41
N PHE A 63 2.01 -0.54 -17.37
CA PHE A 63 1.71 -0.13 -16.00
C PHE A 63 1.97 1.36 -15.78
N MET A 64 3.11 1.85 -16.27
CA MET A 64 3.43 3.27 -16.34
C MET A 64 2.34 4.08 -17.04
N GLY A 65 1.90 3.64 -18.22
CA GLY A 65 0.85 4.29 -18.98
C GLY A 65 -0.48 4.41 -18.21
N PHE A 66 -0.92 3.35 -17.55
CA PHE A 66 -2.14 3.37 -16.74
C PHE A 66 -2.01 4.25 -15.48
N VAL A 67 -0.85 4.23 -14.80
CA VAL A 67 -0.59 5.12 -13.66
C VAL A 67 -0.61 6.59 -14.08
N LEU A 68 0.00 6.92 -15.21
CA LEU A 68 -0.02 8.27 -15.78
C LEU A 68 -1.43 8.68 -16.22
N LEU A 69 -2.21 7.77 -16.81
CA LEU A 69 -3.59 8.04 -17.22
C LEU A 69 -4.49 8.33 -16.00
N ILE A 70 -4.43 7.50 -14.96
CA ILE A 70 -5.23 7.69 -13.75
C ILE A 70 -4.82 8.98 -13.04
N SER A 71 -3.51 9.23 -12.88
CA SER A 71 -3.02 10.44 -12.22
C SER A 71 -3.42 11.72 -12.95
N CYS A 72 -3.36 11.71 -14.28
CA CYS A 72 -3.86 12.79 -15.12
C CYS A 72 -5.33 13.12 -14.82
N LEU A 73 -6.22 12.12 -14.83
CA LEU A 73 -7.64 12.31 -14.56
C LEU A 73 -7.92 12.73 -13.11
N VAL A 74 -7.15 12.23 -12.14
CA VAL A 74 -7.27 12.65 -10.73
C VAL A 74 -6.86 14.11 -10.53
N ILE A 75 -5.82 14.58 -11.22
CA ILE A 75 -5.43 16.00 -11.15
C ILE A 75 -6.52 16.88 -11.76
N PHE A 76 -7.09 16.48 -12.89
CA PHE A 76 -8.22 17.19 -13.50
C PHE A 76 -9.45 17.22 -12.57
N TYR A 77 -9.77 16.09 -11.93
CA TYR A 77 -10.81 16.00 -10.91
C TYR A 77 -10.54 16.93 -9.70
N SER A 78 -9.27 17.07 -9.31
CA SER A 78 -8.88 17.86 -8.12
C SER A 78 -9.06 19.37 -8.27
N GLU A 79 -9.11 19.90 -9.50
CA GLU A 79 -9.32 21.33 -9.75
C GLU A 79 -10.66 21.82 -9.20
N GLU A 80 -11.71 21.01 -9.33
CA GLU A 80 -13.04 21.33 -8.83
C GLU A 80 -13.25 20.82 -7.40
N TYR A 81 -12.77 19.61 -7.08
CA TYR A 81 -12.95 19.05 -5.73
C TYR A 81 -12.25 19.88 -4.63
N MET A 82 -11.08 20.44 -4.94
CA MET A 82 -10.32 21.31 -4.01
C MET A 82 -10.53 22.79 -4.33
N HIS A 83 -11.65 23.16 -4.95
CA HIS A 83 -11.92 24.56 -5.26
C HIS A 83 -12.08 25.37 -3.97
N GLY A 84 -11.31 26.46 -3.84
CA GLY A 84 -11.27 27.31 -2.65
C GLY A 84 -10.13 27.00 -1.69
N ASP A 85 -9.38 25.93 -1.90
CA ASP A 85 -8.24 25.54 -1.06
C ASP A 85 -6.98 26.32 -1.45
N LEU A 86 -6.46 27.15 -0.52
CA LEU A 86 -5.31 28.04 -0.80
C LEU A 86 -4.02 27.26 -1.13
N THR A 87 -3.88 26.02 -0.66
CA THR A 87 -2.66 25.21 -0.87
C THR A 87 -2.75 24.20 -2.02
N ILE A 88 -3.64 24.42 -2.99
CA ILE A 88 -3.80 23.53 -4.15
C ILE A 88 -2.49 23.34 -4.95
N ASN A 89 -1.67 24.39 -5.09
CA ASN A 89 -0.39 24.28 -5.80
C ASN A 89 0.58 23.30 -5.10
N ARG A 90 0.63 23.34 -3.77
CA ARG A 90 1.42 22.40 -2.96
C ARG A 90 0.91 20.97 -3.14
N PHE A 91 -0.41 20.81 -3.16
CA PHE A 91 -1.05 19.52 -3.38
C PHE A 91 -0.65 18.90 -4.72
N ILE A 92 -0.72 19.65 -5.82
CA ILE A 92 -0.39 19.16 -7.16
C ILE A 92 1.10 18.78 -7.24
N ILE A 93 2.00 19.57 -6.65
CA ILE A 93 3.44 19.25 -6.61
C ILE A 93 3.69 17.93 -5.88
N LEU A 94 3.03 17.70 -4.75
CA LEU A 94 3.14 16.43 -4.02
C LEU A 94 2.60 15.25 -4.85
N VAL A 95 1.50 15.44 -5.58
CA VAL A 95 0.97 14.41 -6.49
C VAL A 95 1.94 14.11 -7.64
N LEU A 96 2.55 15.12 -8.26
CA LEU A 96 3.53 14.92 -9.33
C LEU A 96 4.79 14.19 -8.83
N LEU A 97 5.28 14.55 -7.64
CA LEU A 97 6.43 13.89 -7.03
C LEU A 97 6.10 12.46 -6.58
N PHE A 98 4.83 12.18 -6.23
CA PHE A 98 4.35 10.82 -6.03
C PHE A 98 4.36 10.01 -7.34
N VAL A 99 3.86 10.57 -8.44
CA VAL A 99 3.88 9.92 -9.76
C VAL A 99 5.32 9.63 -10.18
N LEU A 100 6.24 10.59 -10.02
CA LEU A 100 7.65 10.42 -10.36
C LEU A 100 8.34 9.30 -9.56
N SER A 101 8.07 9.18 -8.26
CA SER A 101 8.63 8.06 -7.47
C SER A 101 8.07 6.71 -7.89
N MET A 102 6.79 6.64 -8.30
CA MET A 102 6.21 5.42 -8.88
C MET A 102 6.90 5.04 -10.20
N MET A 103 7.18 6.01 -11.07
CA MET A 103 7.87 5.77 -12.34
C MET A 103 9.25 5.14 -12.13
N PHE A 104 10.02 5.64 -11.16
CA PHE A 104 11.33 5.06 -10.84
C PHE A 104 11.23 3.62 -10.32
N LEU A 105 10.20 3.30 -9.54
CA LEU A 105 9.97 1.92 -9.09
C LEU A 105 9.61 0.99 -10.26
N ILE A 106 8.78 1.44 -11.21
CA ILE A 106 8.30 0.59 -12.31
C ILE A 106 9.43 0.22 -13.28
N ILE A 107 10.30 1.18 -13.60
CA ILE A 107 11.34 1.04 -14.62
C ILE A 107 12.57 0.29 -14.10
N SER A 108 12.80 0.25 -12.78
CA SER A 108 14.05 -0.25 -12.21
C SER A 108 14.12 -1.79 -12.11
N PRO A 109 15.13 -2.43 -12.75
CA PRO A 109 15.47 -3.83 -12.54
C PRO A 109 16.63 -4.04 -11.54
N ASN A 110 17.10 -2.97 -10.87
CA ASN A 110 18.09 -3.04 -9.80
C ASN A 110 17.42 -2.77 -8.43
N LEU A 111 17.73 -3.60 -7.43
CA LEU A 111 17.21 -3.45 -6.06
C LEU A 111 17.57 -2.11 -5.41
N ILE A 112 18.75 -1.54 -5.68
CA ILE A 112 19.13 -0.21 -5.16
C ILE A 112 18.23 0.88 -5.77
N SER A 113 18.00 0.83 -7.08
CA SER A 113 17.11 1.80 -7.73
C SER A 113 15.64 1.64 -7.34
N ILE A 114 15.20 0.41 -7.04
CA ILE A 114 13.87 0.15 -6.48
C ILE A 114 13.73 0.86 -5.13
N LEU A 115 14.75 0.82 -4.26
CA LEU A 115 14.71 1.50 -2.95
C LEU A 115 14.44 3.00 -3.10
N LEU A 116 15.05 3.67 -4.08
CA LEU A 116 14.81 5.10 -4.34
C LEU A 116 13.34 5.40 -4.64
N GLY A 117 12.72 4.60 -5.52
CA GLY A 117 11.29 4.73 -5.82
C GLY A 117 10.41 4.33 -4.63
N TRP A 118 10.79 3.28 -3.92
CA TRP A 118 10.05 2.70 -2.79
C TRP A 118 9.97 3.64 -1.57
N ASP A 119 11.11 4.20 -1.16
CA ASP A 119 11.21 5.18 -0.09
C ASP A 119 10.55 6.50 -0.50
N GLY A 120 10.75 6.93 -1.76
CA GLY A 120 10.07 8.09 -2.34
C GLY A 120 8.56 7.98 -2.20
N LEU A 121 7.97 6.85 -2.63
CA LEU A 121 6.53 6.60 -2.48
C LEU A 121 6.10 6.65 -0.99
N GLY A 122 6.91 6.08 -0.09
CA GLY A 122 6.65 6.11 1.35
C GLY A 122 6.58 7.52 1.91
N LEU A 123 7.61 8.33 1.67
CA LEU A 123 7.71 9.70 2.18
C LEU A 123 6.59 10.59 1.64
N VAL A 124 6.32 10.50 0.34
CA VAL A 124 5.33 11.38 -0.30
C VAL A 124 3.92 11.00 0.10
N SER A 125 3.64 9.70 0.26
CA SER A 125 2.36 9.25 0.80
C SER A 125 2.12 9.78 2.22
N TYR A 126 3.15 9.83 3.07
CA TYR A 126 3.05 10.41 4.40
C TYR A 126 2.67 11.90 4.34
N CYS A 127 3.32 12.69 3.48
CA CYS A 127 3.00 14.10 3.28
C CYS A 127 1.56 14.31 2.78
N LEU A 128 1.08 13.45 1.87
CA LEU A 128 -0.28 13.52 1.34
C LEU A 128 -1.35 13.13 2.39
N VAL A 129 -1.08 12.15 3.25
CA VAL A 129 -1.99 11.76 4.35
C VAL A 129 -2.15 12.86 5.39
N ILE A 130 -1.08 13.63 5.66
CA ILE A 130 -1.07 14.71 6.67
C ILE A 130 -1.53 16.06 6.10
N TYR A 131 -2.06 16.10 4.87
CA TYR A 131 -2.42 17.36 4.20
C TYR A 131 -3.30 18.31 5.05
N TYR A 132 -4.34 17.78 5.71
CA TYR A 132 -5.26 18.58 6.55
C TYR A 132 -4.75 18.88 7.98
N GLN A 133 -3.54 18.42 8.35
CA GLN A 133 -2.87 18.73 9.62
C GLN A 133 -3.71 18.52 10.91
N ASN A 134 -4.72 17.65 10.88
CA ASN A 134 -5.53 17.27 12.04
C ASN A 134 -4.83 16.19 12.89
N VAL A 135 -5.15 16.11 14.19
CA VAL A 135 -4.61 15.06 15.09
C VAL A 135 -4.90 13.66 14.56
N LYS A 136 -6.11 13.43 14.01
CA LYS A 136 -6.47 12.15 13.38
C LYS A 136 -5.60 11.83 12.17
N SER A 137 -5.34 12.81 11.30
CA SER A 137 -4.46 12.62 10.13
C SER A 137 -2.99 12.45 10.52
N TYR A 138 -2.52 13.11 11.58
CA TYR A 138 -1.15 12.93 12.09
C TYR A 138 -0.94 11.50 12.60
N ASN A 139 -1.88 10.99 13.41
CA ASN A 139 -1.80 9.63 13.92
C ASN A 139 -1.89 8.60 12.79
N ALA A 140 -2.80 8.80 11.83
CA ALA A 140 -2.88 7.95 10.64
C ALA A 140 -1.59 7.97 9.82
N GLY A 141 -1.06 9.16 9.54
CA GLY A 141 0.19 9.34 8.80
C GLY A 141 1.37 8.64 9.48
N MET A 142 1.55 8.81 10.78
CA MET A 142 2.64 8.13 11.51
C MET A 142 2.52 6.61 11.47
N LEU A 143 1.30 6.07 11.59
CA LEU A 143 1.04 4.63 11.47
C LEU A 143 1.42 4.12 10.06
N THR A 144 1.07 4.86 9.00
CA THR A 144 1.47 4.50 7.61
C THR A 144 2.99 4.57 7.39
N ALA A 145 3.67 5.59 7.92
CA ALA A 145 5.11 5.74 7.73
C ALA A 145 5.90 4.64 8.46
N LEU A 146 5.55 4.35 9.72
CA LEU A 146 6.23 3.33 10.52
C LEU A 146 6.02 1.91 9.97
N SER A 147 4.81 1.59 9.52
CA SER A 147 4.53 0.27 8.93
C SER A 147 5.30 0.05 7.61
N ASN A 148 5.40 1.09 6.77
CA ASN A 148 6.18 1.02 5.53
C ASN A 148 7.69 0.85 5.79
N ARG A 149 8.24 1.50 6.83
CA ARG A 149 9.66 1.42 7.18
C ARG A 149 10.14 0.01 7.51
N ILE A 150 9.25 -0.87 7.97
CA ILE A 150 9.56 -2.30 8.17
C ILE A 150 9.91 -2.95 6.82
N GLY A 151 9.20 -2.60 5.76
CA GLY A 151 9.48 -3.07 4.41
C GLY A 151 10.79 -2.52 3.85
N ASP A 152 11.08 -1.24 4.10
CA ASP A 152 12.32 -0.58 3.67
C ASP A 152 13.55 -1.28 4.30
N VAL A 153 13.48 -1.64 5.59
CA VAL A 153 14.53 -2.43 6.26
C VAL A 153 14.70 -3.79 5.59
N ALA A 154 13.61 -4.46 5.21
CA ALA A 154 13.70 -5.75 4.52
C ALA A 154 14.36 -5.61 3.13
N LEU A 155 14.04 -4.54 2.37
CA LEU A 155 14.73 -4.25 1.11
C LEU A 155 16.21 -3.95 1.32
N LEU A 156 16.59 -3.17 2.33
CA LEU A 156 17.99 -2.93 2.68
C LEU A 156 18.74 -4.22 3.02
N MET A 157 18.12 -5.12 3.78
CA MET A 157 18.69 -6.45 4.04
C MET A 157 18.85 -7.26 2.75
N SER A 158 17.89 -7.19 1.81
CA SER A 158 18.00 -7.87 0.52
C SER A 158 19.15 -7.33 -0.35
N ILE A 159 19.40 -6.02 -0.31
CA ILE A 159 20.53 -5.37 -1.01
C ILE A 159 21.86 -5.87 -0.44
N ALA A 160 21.96 -6.03 0.89
CA ALA A 160 23.14 -6.58 1.54
C ALA A 160 23.40 -8.04 1.13
N TRP A 161 22.35 -8.88 1.07
CA TRP A 161 22.48 -10.28 0.64
C TRP A 161 22.80 -10.45 -0.85
N MET A 162 22.32 -9.54 -1.71
CA MET A 162 22.65 -9.53 -3.14
C MET A 162 24.11 -9.26 -3.45
N MET A 163 24.85 -8.63 -2.53
CA MET A 163 26.29 -8.41 -2.69
C MET A 163 27.07 -9.71 -2.93
N ASN A 164 26.55 -10.86 -2.48
CA ASN A 164 27.13 -12.18 -2.73
C ASN A 164 27.20 -12.54 -4.23
N TYR A 165 26.35 -11.95 -5.07
CA TYR A 165 26.35 -12.18 -6.53
C TYR A 165 27.21 -11.16 -7.31
N GLY A 166 27.77 -10.15 -6.63
CA GLY A 166 28.62 -9.13 -7.24
C GLY A 166 27.89 -8.03 -8.01
N SER A 167 26.57 -8.14 -8.19
CA SER A 167 25.73 -7.06 -8.73
C SER A 167 24.32 -7.06 -8.16
N TRP A 168 23.62 -5.93 -8.25
CA TRP A 168 22.27 -5.76 -7.72
C TRP A 168 21.16 -5.86 -8.79
N ASN A 169 21.54 -6.12 -10.05
CA ASN A 169 20.61 -6.36 -11.15
C ASN A 169 19.99 -7.76 -10.97
N TYR A 170 18.77 -7.82 -10.44
CA TYR A 170 18.19 -9.11 -10.06
C TYR A 170 17.79 -9.97 -11.25
N ILE A 171 17.45 -9.36 -12.39
CA ILE A 171 16.89 -10.04 -13.57
C ILE A 171 17.79 -11.18 -14.06
N TYR A 172 19.11 -10.98 -14.07
CA TYR A 172 20.05 -12.00 -14.54
C TYR A 172 20.15 -13.21 -13.58
N TYR A 173 19.82 -13.06 -12.30
CA TYR A 173 20.00 -14.11 -11.30
C TYR A 173 18.71 -14.87 -10.94
N LEU A 174 17.53 -14.33 -11.25
CA LEU A 174 16.24 -14.93 -10.85
C LEU A 174 16.09 -16.37 -11.34
N GLU A 175 16.45 -16.64 -12.59
CA GLU A 175 16.33 -17.97 -13.19
C GLU A 175 17.49 -18.88 -12.80
N PHE A 176 18.73 -18.42 -12.97
CA PHE A 176 19.93 -19.25 -12.78
C PHE A 176 20.16 -19.67 -11.32
N ASN A 177 19.90 -18.78 -10.35
CA ASN A 177 20.26 -19.00 -8.94
C ASN A 177 19.06 -19.30 -8.03
N LYS A 178 17.91 -19.68 -8.60
CA LYS A 178 16.65 -19.89 -7.87
C LYS A 178 16.77 -20.77 -6.62
N ASN A 179 17.57 -21.84 -6.69
CA ASN A 179 17.67 -22.85 -5.62
C ASN A 179 18.76 -22.55 -4.58
N THR A 180 19.48 -21.43 -4.71
CA THR A 180 20.58 -21.11 -3.80
C THR A 180 20.07 -20.49 -2.49
N LEU A 181 20.76 -20.77 -1.38
CA LEU A 181 20.41 -20.23 -0.06
C LEU A 181 20.34 -18.69 -0.02
N PRO A 182 21.26 -17.92 -0.63
CA PRO A 182 21.16 -16.47 -0.62
C PRO A 182 19.89 -15.99 -1.34
N MET A 183 19.51 -16.63 -2.45
CA MET A 183 18.30 -16.28 -3.18
C MET A 183 17.03 -16.55 -2.38
N PHE A 184 17.02 -17.64 -1.60
CA PHE A 184 15.92 -17.91 -0.68
C PHE A 184 15.75 -16.77 0.35
N TYR A 185 16.83 -16.32 0.99
CA TYR A 185 16.75 -15.20 1.94
C TYR A 185 16.33 -13.89 1.27
N ILE A 186 16.84 -13.59 0.07
CA ILE A 186 16.43 -12.43 -0.71
C ILE A 186 14.92 -12.49 -1.00
N SER A 187 14.43 -13.63 -1.49
CA SER A 187 13.00 -13.82 -1.78
C SER A 187 12.12 -13.63 -0.55
N MET A 188 12.55 -14.12 0.62
CA MET A 188 11.82 -13.95 1.88
C MET A 188 11.74 -12.48 2.29
N MET A 189 12.84 -11.73 2.18
CA MET A 189 12.88 -10.30 2.51
C MET A 189 12.07 -9.46 1.53
N VAL A 190 12.13 -9.77 0.22
CA VAL A 190 11.33 -9.14 -0.84
C VAL A 190 9.84 -9.40 -0.63
N VAL A 191 9.45 -10.63 -0.25
CA VAL A 191 8.06 -10.94 0.10
C VAL A 191 7.60 -10.19 1.35
N LEU A 192 8.45 -10.06 2.38
CA LEU A 192 8.13 -9.26 3.55
C LEU A 192 7.92 -7.78 3.19
N ALA A 193 8.80 -7.21 2.38
CA ALA A 193 8.65 -5.85 1.86
C ALA A 193 7.33 -5.68 1.08
N ALA A 194 7.05 -6.60 0.16
CA ALA A 194 5.81 -6.58 -0.62
C ALA A 194 4.56 -6.67 0.27
N MET A 195 4.56 -7.51 1.30
CA MET A 195 3.43 -7.64 2.26
C MET A 195 3.15 -6.35 3.02
N THR A 196 4.17 -5.56 3.37
CA THR A 196 3.98 -4.28 4.07
C THR A 196 3.25 -3.24 3.21
N LYS A 197 3.73 -3.00 1.98
CA LYS A 197 3.09 -2.04 1.06
C LYS A 197 1.76 -2.53 0.51
N SER A 198 1.56 -3.84 0.32
CA SER A 198 0.27 -4.39 -0.14
C SER A 198 -0.74 -4.64 0.99
N ALA A 199 -0.44 -4.16 2.21
CA ALA A 199 -1.29 -4.22 3.39
C ALA A 199 -1.77 -5.64 3.76
N GLN A 200 -0.96 -6.67 3.52
CA GLN A 200 -1.33 -8.04 3.91
C GLN A 200 -1.26 -8.22 5.44
N ILE A 201 -1.94 -9.22 5.99
CA ILE A 201 -1.86 -9.59 7.41
C ILE A 201 -0.41 -9.94 7.72
N PRO A 202 0.22 -9.35 8.76
CA PRO A 202 -0.39 -8.56 9.85
C PRO A 202 -0.47 -7.04 9.60
N PHE A 203 0.17 -6.50 8.58
CA PHE A 203 0.30 -5.07 8.29
C PHE A 203 -0.94 -4.44 7.61
N SER A 204 -2.13 -4.95 7.87
CA SER A 204 -3.36 -4.49 7.20
C SER A 204 -3.97 -3.20 7.78
N SER A 205 -3.64 -2.87 9.04
CA SER A 205 -4.30 -1.80 9.80
C SER A 205 -4.08 -0.40 9.24
N TRP A 206 -3.00 -0.16 8.48
CA TRP A 206 -2.65 1.18 8.02
C TRP A 206 -3.50 1.66 6.86
N LEU A 207 -3.99 0.77 6.01
CA LEU A 207 -4.72 1.15 4.79
C LEU A 207 -6.08 1.81 5.12
N PRO A 208 -6.93 1.25 6.00
CA PRO A 208 -8.19 1.91 6.38
C PRO A 208 -7.96 3.20 7.18
N ALA A 209 -6.87 3.29 7.96
CA ALA A 209 -6.51 4.50 8.69
C ALA A 209 -6.08 5.65 7.75
N ALA A 210 -5.42 5.32 6.63
CA ALA A 210 -4.94 6.30 5.65
C ALA A 210 -6.07 7.05 4.92
N MET A 211 -7.32 6.58 5.02
CA MET A 211 -8.51 7.23 4.43
C MET A 211 -8.89 8.57 5.08
N ALA A 212 -8.11 9.04 6.05
CA ALA A 212 -8.13 10.42 6.52
C ALA A 212 -7.66 11.44 5.45
N ALA A 213 -6.95 10.97 4.43
CA ALA A 213 -6.50 11.77 3.29
C ALA A 213 -7.68 12.33 2.45
N PRO A 214 -7.47 13.42 1.69
CA PRO A 214 -8.46 13.92 0.73
C PRO A 214 -8.79 12.86 -0.33
N THR A 215 -10.01 12.89 -0.89
CA THR A 215 -10.48 11.83 -1.80
C THR A 215 -9.66 11.67 -3.08
N PRO A 216 -9.12 12.73 -3.72
CA PRO A 216 -8.26 12.55 -4.90
C PRO A 216 -6.99 11.75 -4.56
N VAL A 217 -6.46 11.92 -3.35
CA VAL A 217 -5.31 11.12 -2.87
C VAL A 217 -5.70 9.68 -2.65
N SER A 218 -6.86 9.41 -2.04
CA SER A 218 -7.31 8.02 -1.89
C SER A 218 -7.54 7.32 -3.23
N ALA A 219 -8.05 8.05 -4.24
CA ALA A 219 -8.22 7.53 -5.59
C ALA A 219 -6.87 7.18 -6.24
N LEU A 220 -5.83 7.99 -6.05
CA LEU A 220 -4.53 7.76 -6.66
C LEU A 220 -3.65 6.82 -5.82
N VAL A 221 -3.28 7.24 -4.61
CA VAL A 221 -2.27 6.61 -3.75
C VAL A 221 -2.74 5.24 -3.27
N HIS A 222 -3.93 5.16 -2.70
CA HIS A 222 -4.37 3.95 -1.99
C HIS A 222 -5.07 2.92 -2.88
N SER A 223 -5.46 3.30 -4.10
CA SER A 223 -6.22 2.39 -4.99
C SER A 223 -5.39 1.80 -6.12
N SER A 224 -4.49 2.59 -6.74
CA SER A 224 -3.87 2.23 -8.02
C SER A 224 -2.35 2.15 -8.01
N THR A 225 -1.67 2.75 -7.03
CA THR A 225 -0.21 3.01 -7.12
C THR A 225 0.60 2.51 -5.91
N LEU A 226 0.37 3.01 -4.69
CA LEU A 226 1.22 2.66 -3.55
C LEU A 226 1.05 1.18 -3.16
N VAL A 227 -0.20 0.73 -3.12
CA VAL A 227 -0.53 -0.62 -2.64
C VAL A 227 -0.24 -1.69 -3.69
N THR A 228 -0.31 -1.31 -4.97
CA THR A 228 0.04 -2.15 -6.12
C THR A 228 1.55 -2.25 -6.35
N ALA A 229 2.36 -1.31 -5.85
CA ALA A 229 3.82 -1.37 -5.94
C ALA A 229 4.41 -2.65 -5.31
N GLY A 230 3.86 -3.13 -4.19
CA GLY A 230 4.25 -4.40 -3.58
C GLY A 230 3.90 -5.61 -4.45
N VAL A 231 2.71 -5.59 -5.08
CA VAL A 231 2.27 -6.64 -6.02
C VAL A 231 3.16 -6.64 -7.28
N TYR A 232 3.47 -5.46 -7.83
CA TYR A 232 4.33 -5.31 -9.01
C TYR A 232 5.75 -5.80 -8.76
N LEU A 233 6.32 -5.49 -7.59
CA LEU A 233 7.62 -6.02 -7.17
C LEU A 233 7.62 -7.55 -7.17
N LEU A 234 6.57 -8.19 -6.64
CA LEU A 234 6.46 -9.65 -6.68
C LEU A 234 6.19 -10.21 -8.08
N ILE A 235 5.49 -9.49 -8.96
CA ILE A 235 5.35 -9.88 -10.38
C ILE A 235 6.73 -10.05 -11.02
N ARG A 236 7.66 -9.11 -10.75
CA ARG A 236 9.04 -9.18 -11.27
C ARG A 236 9.88 -10.28 -10.62
N PHE A 237 9.71 -10.54 -9.33
CA PHE A 237 10.40 -11.61 -8.61
C PHE A 237 9.71 -12.99 -8.71
N ASN A 238 8.60 -13.11 -9.45
CA ASN A 238 7.73 -14.27 -9.38
C ASN A 238 8.44 -15.59 -9.73
N GLN A 239 9.38 -15.56 -10.68
CA GLN A 239 10.14 -16.74 -11.09
C GLN A 239 10.84 -17.45 -9.93
N VAL A 240 11.21 -16.72 -8.87
CA VAL A 240 11.85 -17.28 -7.68
C VAL A 240 10.82 -17.84 -6.69
N ILE A 241 9.64 -17.22 -6.63
CA ILE A 241 8.61 -17.50 -5.63
C ILE A 241 7.90 -18.83 -5.93
N THR A 242 7.63 -19.15 -7.20
CA THR A 242 6.67 -20.20 -7.59
C THR A 242 6.93 -21.61 -7.05
N GLU A 243 8.18 -21.94 -6.69
CA GLU A 243 8.56 -23.31 -6.28
C GLU A 243 8.92 -23.43 -4.79
N VAL A 244 8.92 -22.31 -4.07
CA VAL A 244 9.43 -22.26 -2.71
C VAL A 244 8.27 -22.42 -1.72
N TRP A 245 8.53 -23.00 -0.55
CA TRP A 245 7.58 -23.05 0.56
C TRP A 245 6.95 -21.68 0.90
N LEU A 246 7.69 -20.61 0.61
CA LEU A 246 7.25 -19.22 0.69
C LEU A 246 5.96 -18.94 -0.11
N ALA A 247 5.80 -19.53 -1.30
CA ALA A 247 4.59 -19.36 -2.10
C ALA A 247 3.36 -19.90 -1.35
N LYS A 248 3.47 -21.09 -0.74
CA LYS A 248 2.37 -21.69 0.03
C LYS A 248 2.02 -20.86 1.27
N GLY A 249 3.03 -20.31 1.95
CA GLY A 249 2.82 -19.37 3.06
C GLY A 249 2.11 -18.09 2.62
N LEU A 250 2.56 -17.51 1.50
CA LEU A 250 1.97 -16.30 0.93
C LEU A 250 0.52 -16.53 0.50
N LEU A 251 0.23 -17.68 -0.13
CA LEU A 251 -1.12 -18.07 -0.53
C LEU A 251 -2.09 -18.08 0.65
N LEU A 252 -1.68 -18.66 1.79
CA LEU A 252 -2.52 -18.71 2.99
C LEU A 252 -2.74 -17.31 3.58
N ILE A 253 -1.68 -16.52 3.72
CA ILE A 253 -1.77 -15.16 4.26
C ILE A 253 -2.67 -14.29 3.38
N ALA A 254 -2.50 -14.37 2.06
CA ALA A 254 -3.29 -13.63 1.07
C ALA A 254 -4.76 -14.10 1.00
N GLY A 255 -5.02 -15.39 1.20
CA GLY A 255 -6.39 -15.89 1.34
C GLY A 255 -7.09 -15.39 2.61
N LEU A 256 -6.35 -15.34 3.73
CA LEU A 256 -6.88 -14.81 5.00
C LEU A 256 -7.12 -13.29 4.94
N THR A 257 -6.28 -12.52 4.24
CA THR A 257 -6.50 -11.08 4.04
C THR A 257 -7.74 -10.82 3.20
N MET A 258 -7.93 -11.60 2.13
CA MET A 258 -9.12 -11.53 1.28
C MET A 258 -10.40 -11.74 2.10
N PHE A 259 -10.41 -12.76 2.94
CA PHE A 259 -11.53 -13.09 3.82
C PHE A 259 -11.77 -12.04 4.91
N MET A 260 -10.72 -11.65 5.63
CA MET A 260 -10.80 -10.66 6.72
C MET A 260 -11.32 -9.31 6.21
N ALA A 261 -10.79 -8.84 5.08
CA ALA A 261 -11.21 -7.58 4.47
C ALA A 261 -12.67 -7.63 3.98
N GLY A 262 -13.08 -8.74 3.36
CA GLY A 262 -14.46 -8.95 2.92
C GLY A 262 -15.47 -8.94 4.07
N LEU A 263 -15.12 -9.56 5.21
CA LEU A 263 -15.95 -9.53 6.41
C LEU A 263 -16.01 -8.14 7.04
N GLY A 264 -14.86 -7.47 7.20
CA GLY A 264 -14.82 -6.11 7.76
C GLY A 264 -15.66 -5.11 6.96
N ALA A 265 -15.63 -5.20 5.63
CA ALA A 265 -16.40 -4.32 4.75
C ALA A 265 -17.93 -4.43 4.94
N ASN A 266 -18.43 -5.60 5.36
CA ASN A 266 -19.85 -5.80 5.65
C ASN A 266 -20.32 -5.15 6.96
N PHE A 267 -19.41 -4.78 7.87
CA PHE A 267 -19.74 -4.16 9.15
C PHE A 267 -19.40 -2.66 9.18
N GLU A 268 -18.46 -2.20 8.36
CA GLU A 268 -18.11 -0.78 8.27
C GLU A 268 -19.24 0.06 7.64
N PHE A 269 -19.32 1.34 8.02
CA PHE A 269 -20.32 2.30 7.53
C PHE A 269 -19.70 3.53 6.83
N ASP A 270 -18.41 3.79 7.01
CA ASP A 270 -17.75 4.88 6.29
C ASP A 270 -17.52 4.47 4.82
N LEU A 271 -18.07 5.24 3.87
CA LEU A 271 -18.01 4.95 2.44
C LEU A 271 -16.56 4.71 1.96
N LYS A 272 -15.62 5.59 2.34
CA LYS A 272 -14.20 5.44 1.95
C LYS A 272 -13.56 4.19 2.54
N LYS A 273 -13.89 3.81 3.78
CA LYS A 273 -13.34 2.61 4.43
C LYS A 273 -13.88 1.33 3.79
N ILE A 274 -15.14 1.29 3.38
CA ILE A 274 -15.70 0.15 2.63
C ILE A 274 -14.94 -0.01 1.30
N ILE A 275 -14.71 1.08 0.56
CA ILE A 275 -13.94 1.03 -0.68
C ILE A 275 -12.48 0.63 -0.40
N ALA A 276 -11.86 1.12 0.67
CA ALA A 276 -10.53 0.73 1.11
C ALA A 276 -10.42 -0.78 1.43
N LEU A 277 -11.34 -1.32 2.23
CA LEU A 277 -11.38 -2.76 2.54
C LEU A 277 -11.63 -3.61 1.29
N SER A 278 -12.44 -3.11 0.36
CA SER A 278 -12.61 -3.79 -0.92
C SER A 278 -11.33 -3.76 -1.77
N THR A 279 -10.45 -2.76 -1.68
CA THR A 279 -9.11 -2.83 -2.31
C THR A 279 -8.22 -3.86 -1.63
N LEU A 280 -8.23 -3.91 -0.29
CA LEU A 280 -7.48 -4.89 0.48
C LEU A 280 -7.87 -6.33 0.08
N SER A 281 -9.17 -6.59 -0.12
CA SER A 281 -9.64 -7.89 -0.60
C SER A 281 -9.11 -8.27 -1.98
N GLN A 282 -9.10 -7.32 -2.94
CA GLN A 282 -8.60 -7.58 -4.30
C GLN A 282 -7.08 -7.71 -4.36
N LEU A 283 -6.35 -7.00 -3.49
CA LEU A 283 -4.91 -7.19 -3.34
C LEU A 283 -4.58 -8.55 -2.74
N GLY A 284 -5.37 -9.04 -1.77
CA GLY A 284 -5.29 -10.42 -1.32
C GLY A 284 -5.44 -11.40 -2.49
N LEU A 285 -6.42 -11.17 -3.38
CA LEU A 285 -6.62 -11.96 -4.59
C LEU A 285 -5.44 -11.89 -5.57
N MET A 286 -4.84 -10.72 -5.79
CA MET A 286 -3.65 -10.58 -6.63
C MET A 286 -2.44 -11.33 -6.04
N MET A 287 -2.21 -11.20 -4.74
CA MET A 287 -1.08 -11.83 -4.04
C MET A 287 -1.22 -13.36 -4.02
N SER A 288 -2.44 -13.86 -3.89
CA SER A 288 -2.72 -15.30 -3.86
C SER A 288 -2.54 -15.96 -5.24
N ILE A 289 -2.78 -15.25 -6.35
CA ILE A 289 -2.50 -15.72 -7.72
C ILE A 289 -1.00 -15.72 -8.01
N LEU A 290 -0.28 -14.70 -7.54
CA LEU A 290 1.18 -14.66 -7.65
C LEU A 290 1.79 -15.86 -6.94
N ALA A 291 1.29 -16.19 -5.75
CA ALA A 291 1.70 -17.38 -5.02
C ALA A 291 1.45 -18.71 -5.77
N MET A 292 0.47 -18.76 -6.67
CA MET A 292 0.22 -19.92 -7.54
C MET A 292 1.09 -19.95 -8.79
N GLY A 293 1.83 -18.87 -9.07
CA GLY A 293 2.75 -18.80 -10.20
C GLY A 293 2.16 -18.26 -11.50
N PHE A 294 1.04 -17.53 -11.46
CA PHE A 294 0.45 -16.91 -12.66
C PHE A 294 0.63 -15.37 -12.69
N PRO A 295 1.83 -14.85 -13.02
CA PRO A 295 2.12 -13.42 -12.93
C PRO A 295 1.40 -12.58 -13.99
N LYS A 296 1.18 -13.14 -15.19
CA LYS A 296 0.46 -12.45 -16.28
C LYS A 296 -1.00 -12.16 -15.91
N LEU A 297 -1.67 -13.09 -15.23
CA LEU A 297 -3.06 -12.90 -14.75
C LEU A 297 -3.13 -11.88 -13.63
N ALA A 298 -2.20 -11.96 -12.66
CA ALA A 298 -2.12 -10.99 -11.58
C ALA A 298 -1.87 -9.58 -12.11
N PHE A 299 -0.99 -9.42 -13.10
CA PHE A 299 -0.74 -8.14 -13.78
C PHE A 299 -1.98 -7.63 -14.52
N PHE A 300 -2.68 -8.51 -15.25
CA PHE A 300 -3.92 -8.15 -15.94
C PHE A 300 -5.01 -7.68 -14.96
N HIS A 301 -5.18 -8.38 -13.84
CA HIS A 301 -6.11 -7.96 -12.80
C HIS A 301 -5.68 -6.65 -12.14
N LEU A 302 -4.38 -6.44 -11.90
CA LEU A 302 -3.84 -5.18 -11.37
C LEU A 302 -4.22 -3.98 -12.25
N LEU A 303 -4.07 -4.10 -13.57
CA LEU A 303 -4.44 -3.03 -14.51
C LEU A 303 -5.95 -2.75 -14.51
N THR A 304 -6.78 -3.80 -14.62
CA THR A 304 -8.24 -3.64 -14.63
C THR A 304 -8.76 -3.09 -13.29
N HIS A 305 -8.21 -3.56 -12.18
CA HIS A 305 -8.51 -3.07 -10.83
C HIS A 305 -8.21 -1.58 -10.65
N ALA A 306 -7.06 -1.12 -11.13
CA ALA A 306 -6.69 0.29 -11.04
C ALA A 306 -7.74 1.20 -11.70
N LEU A 307 -8.29 0.79 -12.86
CA LEU A 307 -9.31 1.56 -13.59
C LEU A 307 -10.62 1.69 -12.81
N PHE A 308 -11.24 0.57 -12.41
CA PHE A 308 -12.56 0.64 -11.77
C PHE A 308 -12.50 1.11 -10.31
N LYS A 309 -11.38 0.92 -9.60
CA LYS A 309 -11.22 1.46 -8.24
C LYS A 309 -10.99 2.96 -8.20
N ALA A 310 -10.19 3.50 -9.14
CA ALA A 310 -10.03 4.94 -9.26
C ALA A 310 -11.39 5.60 -9.52
N LEU A 311 -12.20 5.00 -10.41
CA LEU A 311 -13.58 5.42 -10.66
C LEU A 311 -14.45 5.37 -9.39
N LEU A 312 -14.42 4.28 -8.62
CA LEU A 312 -15.17 4.16 -7.35
C LEU A 312 -14.82 5.26 -6.35
N PHE A 313 -13.53 5.56 -6.16
CA PHE A 313 -13.10 6.59 -5.22
C PHE A 313 -13.45 8.01 -5.68
N MET A 314 -13.39 8.30 -6.99
CA MET A 314 -13.81 9.60 -7.53
C MET A 314 -15.33 9.77 -7.43
N CYS A 315 -16.12 8.75 -7.77
CA CYS A 315 -17.57 8.79 -7.57
C CYS A 315 -17.92 8.98 -6.09
N ALA A 316 -17.27 8.25 -5.19
CA ALA A 316 -17.45 8.45 -3.75
C ALA A 316 -17.04 9.87 -3.31
N GLY A 317 -15.99 10.45 -3.90
CA GLY A 317 -15.60 11.82 -3.66
C GLY A 317 -16.66 12.84 -4.05
N ALA A 318 -17.29 12.67 -5.22
CA ALA A 318 -18.39 13.49 -5.68
C ALA A 318 -19.59 13.41 -4.72
N LEU A 319 -19.95 12.20 -4.29
CA LEU A 319 -21.03 11.99 -3.33
C LEU A 319 -20.74 12.64 -1.97
N ILE A 320 -19.52 12.50 -1.45
CA ILE A 320 -19.11 13.09 -0.16
C ILE A 320 -19.13 14.62 -0.24
N HIS A 321 -18.62 15.21 -1.32
CA HIS A 321 -18.59 16.66 -1.52
C HIS A 321 -20.01 17.24 -1.52
N ASN A 322 -20.93 16.62 -2.26
CA ASN A 322 -22.31 17.10 -2.37
C ASN A 322 -23.16 16.79 -1.12
N MET A 323 -22.70 15.88 -0.27
CA MET A 323 -23.29 15.56 1.02
C MET A 323 -22.64 16.30 2.19
N LYS A 324 -22.03 17.47 1.96
CA LYS A 324 -21.39 18.32 3.00
C LYS A 324 -20.36 17.54 3.84
N ASP A 325 -19.49 16.79 3.17
CA ASP A 325 -18.44 15.96 3.76
C ASP A 325 -18.94 14.82 4.68
N SER A 326 -20.23 14.48 4.65
CA SER A 326 -20.73 13.28 5.34
C SER A 326 -20.32 12.01 4.58
N GLN A 327 -19.58 11.14 5.28
CA GLN A 327 -19.02 9.91 4.71
C GLN A 327 -19.81 8.64 5.07
N ASP A 328 -20.71 8.75 6.05
CA ASP A 328 -21.45 7.62 6.60
C ASP A 328 -22.62 7.26 5.68
N ILE A 329 -22.64 6.01 5.20
CA ILE A 329 -23.67 5.51 4.27
C ILE A 329 -25.08 5.54 4.86
N ARG A 330 -25.23 5.62 6.19
CA ARG A 330 -26.54 5.64 6.85
C ARG A 330 -27.32 6.93 6.61
N PHE A 331 -26.61 8.04 6.40
CA PHE A 331 -27.20 9.33 6.06
C PHE A 331 -27.40 9.52 4.55
N MET A 332 -26.98 8.55 3.74
CA MET A 332 -27.21 8.53 2.30
C MET A 332 -28.54 7.86 1.96
N GLY A 333 -28.94 7.95 0.70
CA GLY A 333 -30.14 7.31 0.18
C GLY A 333 -30.66 8.02 -1.06
N ASN A 334 -31.43 7.31 -1.88
CA ASN A 334 -32.09 7.79 -3.10
C ASN A 334 -31.24 8.68 -4.04
N ILE A 335 -29.91 8.45 -4.11
CA ILE A 335 -29.00 9.27 -4.91
C ILE A 335 -29.28 9.13 -6.41
N CYS A 336 -29.80 7.97 -6.87
CA CYS A 336 -30.17 7.73 -8.27
C CYS A 336 -31.12 8.79 -8.84
N SER A 337 -32.02 9.34 -8.02
CA SER A 337 -32.97 10.37 -8.46
C SER A 337 -32.37 11.78 -8.48
N GLN A 338 -31.42 12.05 -7.59
CA GLN A 338 -30.84 13.39 -7.38
C GLN A 338 -29.62 13.65 -8.26
N MET A 339 -28.77 12.63 -8.44
CA MET A 339 -27.51 12.71 -9.17
C MET A 339 -27.36 11.50 -10.10
N PRO A 340 -28.12 11.43 -11.20
CA PRO A 340 -28.25 10.23 -12.02
C PRO A 340 -26.95 9.85 -12.74
N LEU A 341 -26.10 10.82 -13.10
CA LEU A 341 -24.90 10.55 -13.88
C LEU A 341 -23.81 9.94 -12.97
N THR A 342 -23.57 10.54 -11.81
CA THR A 342 -22.64 9.98 -10.82
C THR A 342 -23.14 8.64 -10.28
N ALA A 343 -24.46 8.49 -10.07
CA ALA A 343 -25.05 7.21 -9.67
C ALA A 343 -24.81 6.11 -10.71
N ALA A 344 -24.97 6.40 -12.01
CA ALA A 344 -24.66 5.47 -13.08
C ALA A 344 -23.17 5.08 -13.09
N CYS A 345 -22.27 6.07 -12.99
CA CYS A 345 -20.82 5.82 -12.93
C CYS A 345 -20.44 4.93 -11.74
N PHE A 346 -21.01 5.20 -10.57
CA PHE A 346 -20.80 4.44 -9.35
C PHE A 346 -21.31 2.99 -9.48
N ASN A 347 -22.52 2.79 -9.99
CA ASN A 347 -23.08 1.45 -10.18
C ASN A 347 -22.31 0.62 -11.21
N ILE A 348 -21.89 1.21 -12.34
CA ILE A 348 -21.02 0.53 -13.32
C ILE A 348 -19.73 0.05 -12.64
N SER A 349 -19.12 0.91 -11.84
CA SER A 349 -17.87 0.57 -11.14
C SER A 349 -18.05 -0.49 -10.03
N ASN A 350 -19.18 -0.49 -9.32
CA ASN A 350 -19.54 -1.55 -8.36
C ASN A 350 -19.78 -2.89 -9.07
N LEU A 351 -20.50 -2.90 -10.19
CA LEU A 351 -20.74 -4.11 -10.97
C LEU A 351 -19.44 -4.67 -11.57
N ALA A 352 -18.52 -3.79 -11.99
CA ALA A 352 -17.19 -4.19 -12.43
C ALA A 352 -16.40 -4.87 -11.30
N LEU A 353 -16.49 -4.39 -10.06
CA LEU A 353 -15.88 -5.03 -8.88
C LEU A 353 -16.47 -6.41 -8.58
N CYS A 354 -17.78 -6.57 -8.75
CA CYS A 354 -18.47 -7.86 -8.59
C CYS A 354 -17.99 -8.89 -9.62
N GLY A 355 -17.56 -8.45 -10.81
CA GLY A 355 -17.21 -9.31 -11.93
C GLY A 355 -18.42 -9.64 -12.82
N MET A 356 -19.38 -8.70 -12.94
CA MET A 356 -20.52 -8.91 -13.83
C MET A 356 -20.08 -9.09 -15.28
N PRO A 357 -20.77 -9.95 -16.07
CA PRO A 357 -20.38 -10.25 -17.44
C PRO A 357 -20.17 -9.00 -18.30
N PHE A 358 -19.15 -9.04 -19.16
CA PHE A 358 -18.76 -7.98 -20.11
C PHE A 358 -18.16 -6.69 -19.52
N LEU A 359 -18.12 -6.51 -18.19
CA LEU A 359 -17.37 -5.41 -17.57
C LEU A 359 -15.89 -5.80 -17.36
N ALA A 360 -15.00 -4.82 -17.16
CA ALA A 360 -13.56 -5.09 -17.09
C ALA A 360 -13.15 -6.11 -16.02
N GLY A 361 -13.87 -6.17 -14.90
CA GLY A 361 -13.58 -7.13 -13.83
C GLY A 361 -13.93 -8.58 -14.16
N PHE A 362 -14.87 -8.84 -15.08
CA PHE A 362 -15.20 -10.20 -15.50
C PHE A 362 -14.02 -10.87 -16.20
N TYR A 363 -13.42 -10.17 -17.18
CA TYR A 363 -12.31 -10.71 -17.96
C TYR A 363 -11.13 -11.16 -17.09
N SER A 364 -10.84 -10.45 -16.00
CA SER A 364 -9.73 -10.78 -15.11
C SER A 364 -10.15 -11.71 -13.96
N LYS A 365 -11.14 -11.31 -13.16
CA LYS A 365 -11.51 -11.99 -11.91
C LYS A 365 -12.12 -13.37 -12.16
N ASP A 366 -12.97 -13.53 -13.17
CA ASP A 366 -13.59 -14.83 -13.48
C ASP A 366 -12.54 -15.81 -14.02
N LEU A 367 -11.70 -15.35 -14.95
CA LEU A 367 -10.57 -16.12 -15.49
C LEU A 367 -9.61 -16.60 -14.37
N ILE A 368 -9.37 -15.75 -13.37
CA ILE A 368 -8.58 -16.10 -12.18
C ILE A 368 -9.23 -17.24 -11.41
N LEU A 369 -10.54 -17.14 -11.12
CA LEU A 369 -11.24 -18.15 -10.31
C LEU A 369 -11.29 -19.51 -11.02
N GLU A 370 -11.43 -19.52 -12.34
CA GLU A 370 -11.37 -20.75 -13.13
C GLU A 370 -9.99 -21.41 -13.10
N ILE A 371 -8.93 -20.61 -13.15
CA ILE A 371 -7.55 -21.13 -13.08
C ILE A 371 -7.23 -21.65 -11.66
N VAL A 372 -7.79 -21.02 -10.63
CA VAL A 372 -7.77 -21.51 -9.25
C VAL A 372 -8.43 -22.90 -9.19
N GLU A 373 -9.62 -23.08 -9.77
CA GLU A 373 -10.32 -24.38 -9.79
C GLU A 373 -9.55 -25.48 -10.53
N LEU A 374 -8.81 -25.13 -11.59
CA LEU A 374 -7.95 -26.07 -12.32
C LEU A 374 -6.70 -26.48 -11.53
N SER A 375 -6.20 -25.61 -10.66
CA SER A 375 -4.93 -25.80 -9.98
C SER A 375 -5.04 -26.65 -8.71
N TYR A 376 -3.93 -27.27 -8.31
CA TYR A 376 -3.86 -28.11 -7.12
C TYR A 376 -3.79 -27.28 -5.84
N ILE A 377 -4.96 -26.92 -5.30
CA ILE A 377 -5.09 -26.06 -4.10
C ILE A 377 -5.63 -26.88 -2.91
N ASN A 378 -5.20 -26.52 -1.70
CA ASN A 378 -5.77 -27.08 -0.48
C ASN A 378 -7.25 -26.69 -0.32
N MET A 379 -8.07 -27.59 0.21
CA MET A 379 -9.51 -27.34 0.42
C MET A 379 -9.80 -26.06 1.23
N PHE A 380 -8.97 -25.74 2.23
CA PHE A 380 -9.12 -24.52 3.02
C PHE A 380 -8.91 -23.25 2.20
N SER A 381 -7.84 -23.18 1.40
CA SER A 381 -7.61 -22.06 0.49
C SER A 381 -8.69 -21.95 -0.57
N PHE A 382 -9.18 -23.08 -1.10
CA PHE A 382 -10.31 -23.09 -2.04
C PHE A 382 -11.55 -22.45 -1.40
N PHE A 383 -11.90 -22.82 -0.17
CA PHE A 383 -13.00 -22.19 0.58
C PHE A 383 -12.80 -20.68 0.75
N LEU A 384 -11.59 -20.24 1.11
CA LEU A 384 -11.30 -18.81 1.29
C LEU A 384 -11.54 -18.01 0.00
N TYR A 385 -11.13 -18.51 -1.17
CA TYR A 385 -11.37 -17.83 -2.45
C TYR A 385 -12.86 -17.66 -2.75
N PHE A 386 -13.63 -18.75 -2.76
CA PHE A 386 -15.04 -18.66 -3.15
C PHE A 386 -15.86 -17.91 -2.11
N PHE A 387 -15.70 -18.20 -0.82
CA PHE A 387 -16.47 -17.49 0.19
C PHE A 387 -16.19 -15.99 0.20
N SER A 388 -14.92 -15.59 0.08
CA SER A 388 -14.57 -14.16 0.01
C SER A 388 -15.08 -13.49 -1.27
N THR A 389 -15.10 -14.16 -2.42
CA THR A 389 -15.73 -13.62 -3.63
C THR A 389 -17.23 -13.37 -3.42
N GLY A 390 -17.93 -14.27 -2.73
CA GLY A 390 -19.32 -14.05 -2.32
C GLY A 390 -19.48 -12.84 -1.39
N LEU A 391 -18.57 -12.66 -0.42
CA LEU A 391 -18.53 -11.47 0.43
C LEU A 391 -18.32 -10.18 -0.37
N THR A 392 -17.52 -10.22 -1.46
CA THR A 392 -17.33 -9.04 -2.32
C THR A 392 -18.61 -8.54 -2.96
N VAL A 393 -19.48 -9.48 -3.35
CA VAL A 393 -20.78 -9.14 -3.92
C VAL A 393 -21.78 -8.73 -2.84
N CYS A 394 -21.66 -9.31 -1.64
CA CYS A 394 -22.48 -8.95 -0.48
C CYS A 394 -22.28 -7.48 -0.06
N TYR A 395 -21.04 -7.02 0.19
CA TYR A 395 -20.82 -5.63 0.63
C TYR A 395 -21.10 -4.61 -0.47
N SER A 396 -20.91 -4.97 -1.75
CA SER A 396 -21.17 -4.06 -2.87
C SER A 396 -22.66 -3.84 -3.06
N LEU A 397 -23.49 -4.88 -3.01
CA LEU A 397 -24.94 -4.72 -3.07
C LEU A 397 -25.52 -4.07 -1.81
N ARG A 398 -24.93 -4.31 -0.63
CA ARG A 398 -25.23 -3.53 0.59
C ARG A 398 -24.98 -2.04 0.37
N LEU A 399 -23.83 -1.69 -0.20
CA LEU A 399 -23.45 -0.29 -0.47
C LEU A 399 -24.37 0.34 -1.53
N VAL A 400 -24.78 -0.40 -2.57
CA VAL A 400 -25.81 0.06 -3.51
C VAL A 400 -27.14 0.29 -2.81
N TYR A 401 -27.55 -0.58 -1.88
CA TYR A 401 -28.80 -0.40 -1.15
C TYR A 401 -28.82 0.91 -0.34
N TYR A 402 -27.82 1.13 0.52
CA TYR A 402 -27.79 2.30 1.39
C TYR A 402 -27.58 3.62 0.63
N SER A 403 -26.80 3.62 -0.45
CA SER A 403 -26.52 4.86 -1.19
C SER A 403 -27.58 5.17 -2.26
N MET A 404 -28.02 4.16 -3.01
CA MET A 404 -28.75 4.37 -4.27
C MET A 404 -30.25 4.06 -4.16
N THR A 405 -30.63 2.89 -3.66
CA THR A 405 -32.04 2.42 -3.72
C THR A 405 -32.86 2.72 -2.46
N GLY A 406 -32.20 2.91 -1.33
CA GLY A 406 -32.86 3.19 -0.05
C GLY A 406 -33.56 4.55 -0.02
N GLU A 407 -34.40 4.74 0.99
CA GLU A 407 -35.05 6.04 1.26
C GLU A 407 -34.02 7.14 1.57
N PHE A 408 -34.37 8.38 1.24
CA PHE A 408 -33.49 9.53 1.43
C PHE A 408 -33.37 9.90 2.91
N ASN A 409 -32.21 9.64 3.53
CA ASN A 409 -31.97 9.85 4.97
C ASN A 409 -31.17 11.11 5.33
N SER A 410 -30.83 11.96 4.35
CA SER A 410 -30.02 13.15 4.62
C SER A 410 -30.87 14.33 5.13
N THR A 411 -30.21 15.41 5.54
CA THR A 411 -30.90 16.63 6.01
C THR A 411 -31.78 17.24 4.91
N SER A 412 -32.91 17.83 5.30
CA SER A 412 -33.86 18.49 4.38
C SER A 412 -33.19 19.50 3.43
N PHE A 413 -32.21 20.27 3.93
CA PHE A 413 -31.38 21.16 3.11
C PHE A 413 -30.13 20.44 2.58
N HIS A 414 -30.27 19.74 1.45
CA HIS A 414 -29.18 19.03 0.78
C HIS A 414 -28.82 19.72 -0.55
N PRO A 415 -27.52 20.01 -0.81
CA PRO A 415 -27.06 20.62 -2.06
C PRO A 415 -26.65 19.56 -3.09
N LEU A 416 -27.48 18.53 -3.31
CA LEU A 416 -27.17 17.48 -4.28
C LEU A 416 -27.36 18.01 -5.70
N ASN A 417 -26.29 18.06 -6.49
CA ASN A 417 -26.34 18.40 -7.90
C ASN A 417 -25.26 17.63 -8.70
N ASP A 418 -25.52 17.45 -10.00
CA ASP A 418 -24.52 16.93 -10.96
C ASP A 418 -23.97 18.09 -11.82
N GLU A 419 -23.85 19.31 -11.29
CA GLU A 419 -23.41 20.47 -12.07
C GLU A 419 -21.88 20.57 -12.21
N GLY A 420 -21.13 19.74 -11.46
CA GLY A 420 -19.68 19.76 -11.47
C GLY A 420 -19.08 19.13 -12.73
N TRP A 421 -19.06 19.90 -13.83
CA TRP A 421 -18.72 19.39 -15.16
C TRP A 421 -17.27 18.88 -15.26
N THR A 422 -16.32 19.49 -14.56
CA THR A 422 -14.91 19.06 -14.58
C THR A 422 -14.76 17.71 -13.88
N MET A 423 -15.35 17.56 -12.70
CA MET A 423 -15.41 16.31 -11.96
C MET A 423 -16.09 15.20 -12.78
N LEU A 424 -17.26 15.49 -13.38
CA LEU A 424 -18.02 14.57 -14.21
C LEU A 424 -17.24 14.10 -15.45
N LYS A 425 -16.59 15.01 -16.18
CA LYS A 425 -15.78 14.66 -17.36
C LYS A 425 -14.65 13.70 -16.99
N GLY A 426 -13.96 13.93 -15.88
CA GLY A 426 -12.92 13.03 -15.37
C GLY A 426 -13.46 11.63 -15.07
N MET A 427 -14.63 11.54 -14.43
CA MET A 427 -15.28 10.27 -14.14
C MET A 427 -15.75 9.55 -15.41
N LEU A 428 -16.36 10.26 -16.37
CA LEU A 428 -16.86 9.67 -17.62
C LEU A 428 -15.76 9.01 -18.45
N VAL A 429 -14.57 9.61 -18.54
CA VAL A 429 -13.43 8.99 -19.23
C VAL A 429 -13.07 7.64 -18.59
N LEU A 430 -13.07 7.57 -17.25
CA LEU A 430 -12.80 6.32 -16.54
C LEU A 430 -13.96 5.32 -16.63
N THR A 431 -15.22 5.75 -16.77
CA THR A 431 -16.34 4.81 -17.04
C THR A 431 -16.18 4.08 -18.37
N ILE A 432 -15.78 4.80 -19.42
CA ILE A 432 -15.56 4.20 -20.74
C ILE A 432 -14.44 3.15 -20.65
N MET A 433 -13.37 3.47 -19.91
CA MET A 433 -12.27 2.53 -19.66
C MET A 433 -12.66 1.36 -18.76
N ALA A 434 -13.55 1.53 -17.79
CA ALA A 434 -14.03 0.45 -16.93
C ALA A 434 -14.93 -0.55 -17.69
N ILE A 435 -15.58 -0.12 -18.77
CA ILE A 435 -16.38 -0.99 -19.65
C ILE A 435 -15.46 -1.66 -20.69
N MET A 436 -14.75 -0.86 -21.49
CA MET A 436 -14.02 -1.36 -22.66
C MET A 436 -12.60 -1.86 -22.32
N GLY A 437 -11.97 -1.32 -21.28
CA GLY A 437 -10.55 -1.51 -21.00
C GLY A 437 -10.17 -2.97 -20.72
N GLY A 438 -11.01 -3.72 -19.98
CA GLY A 438 -10.75 -5.13 -19.71
C GLY A 438 -10.82 -6.01 -20.97
N CYS A 439 -11.78 -5.73 -21.85
CA CYS A 439 -11.91 -6.41 -23.14
C CYS A 439 -10.69 -6.16 -24.03
N VAL A 440 -10.32 -4.88 -24.24
CA VAL A 440 -9.14 -4.49 -25.04
C VAL A 440 -7.87 -5.12 -24.48
N LEU A 441 -7.66 -5.03 -23.16
CA LEU A 441 -6.48 -5.60 -22.52
C LEU A 441 -6.43 -7.13 -22.62
N SER A 442 -7.56 -7.83 -22.49
CA SER A 442 -7.60 -9.29 -22.63
C SER A 442 -7.14 -9.75 -24.02
N TRP A 443 -7.60 -9.07 -25.07
CA TRP A 443 -7.26 -9.41 -26.45
C TRP A 443 -5.79 -9.13 -26.77
N VAL A 444 -5.22 -8.08 -26.18
CA VAL A 444 -3.82 -7.72 -26.39
C VAL A 444 -2.87 -8.61 -25.56
N LEU A 445 -3.18 -8.86 -24.29
CA LEU A 445 -2.30 -9.60 -23.37
C LEU A 445 -2.34 -11.12 -23.58
N PHE A 446 -3.48 -11.67 -24.02
CA PHE A 446 -3.67 -13.11 -24.22
C PHE A 446 -4.05 -13.42 -25.68
N PRO A 447 -3.09 -13.34 -26.62
CA PRO A 447 -3.36 -13.65 -28.03
C PRO A 447 -3.77 -15.13 -28.22
N SER A 448 -3.25 -16.02 -27.37
CA SER A 448 -3.67 -17.41 -27.28
C SER A 448 -4.48 -17.64 -25.99
N PRO A 449 -5.78 -17.97 -26.08
CA PRO A 449 -6.56 -18.28 -24.88
C PRO A 449 -6.05 -19.57 -24.22
N SER A 450 -5.91 -19.57 -22.89
CA SER A 450 -5.61 -20.79 -22.14
C SER A 450 -6.81 -21.75 -22.18
N MET A 451 -6.57 -23.02 -22.49
CA MET A 451 -7.62 -24.04 -22.48
C MET A 451 -8.03 -24.34 -21.03
N ILE A 452 -9.28 -24.02 -20.68
CA ILE A 452 -9.86 -24.29 -19.35
C ILE A 452 -10.85 -25.44 -19.46
N CYS A 453 -10.49 -26.60 -18.89
CA CYS A 453 -11.31 -27.82 -18.91
C CYS A 453 -11.90 -28.08 -17.53
N LEU A 454 -13.11 -27.57 -17.27
CA LEU A 454 -13.81 -27.73 -15.99
C LEU A 454 -15.16 -28.45 -16.18
N PRO A 455 -15.59 -29.31 -15.23
CA PRO A 455 -16.97 -29.76 -15.14
C PRO A 455 -17.95 -28.59 -15.02
N SER A 456 -19.18 -28.75 -15.52
CA SER A 456 -20.20 -27.68 -15.54
C SER A 456 -20.49 -27.09 -14.15
N ALA A 457 -20.44 -27.91 -13.10
CA ALA A 457 -20.66 -27.47 -11.73
C ALA A 457 -19.58 -26.50 -11.22
N LEU A 458 -18.31 -26.74 -11.58
CA LEU A 458 -17.19 -25.86 -11.21
C LEU A 458 -17.22 -24.59 -12.06
N LYS A 459 -17.42 -24.72 -13.38
CA LYS A 459 -17.51 -23.56 -14.28
C LYS A 459 -18.61 -22.55 -13.89
N LEU A 460 -19.73 -23.01 -13.31
CA LEU A 460 -20.81 -22.13 -12.85
C LEU A 460 -20.65 -21.66 -11.39
N LEU A 461 -19.65 -22.16 -10.65
CA LEU A 461 -19.50 -21.92 -9.22
C LEU A 461 -19.31 -20.43 -8.91
N ALA A 462 -18.42 -19.74 -9.62
CA ALA A 462 -18.17 -18.31 -9.42
C ALA A 462 -19.44 -17.45 -9.61
N LEU A 463 -20.25 -17.77 -10.63
CA LEU A 463 -21.52 -17.10 -10.88
C LEU A 463 -22.56 -17.42 -9.79
N ILE A 464 -22.67 -18.68 -9.36
CA ILE A 464 -23.62 -19.07 -8.31
C ILE A 464 -23.28 -18.37 -6.99
N VAL A 465 -22.00 -18.35 -6.62
CA VAL A 465 -21.51 -17.73 -5.38
C VAL A 465 -21.75 -16.22 -5.38
N SER A 466 -21.52 -15.55 -6.52
CA SER A 466 -21.79 -14.11 -6.65
C SER A 466 -23.29 -13.80 -6.54
N LEU A 467 -24.16 -14.58 -7.17
CA LEU A 467 -25.62 -14.40 -7.07
C LEU A 467 -26.14 -14.60 -5.63
N ILE A 468 -25.70 -15.66 -4.95
CA ILE A 468 -26.09 -15.92 -3.55
C ILE A 468 -25.56 -14.80 -2.64
N GLY A 469 -24.30 -14.42 -2.79
CA GLY A 469 -23.71 -13.33 -2.00
C GLY A 469 -24.44 -12.01 -2.18
N GLY A 470 -24.85 -11.72 -3.42
CA GLY A 470 -25.61 -10.52 -3.73
C GLY A 470 -27.02 -10.49 -3.15
N TRP A 471 -27.74 -11.61 -3.28
CA TRP A 471 -29.06 -11.75 -2.67
C TRP A 471 -29.00 -11.58 -1.15
N LEU A 472 -28.02 -12.22 -0.49
CA LEU A 472 -27.79 -12.06 0.95
C LEU A 472 -27.49 -10.60 1.32
N GLY A 473 -26.61 -9.92 0.59
CA GLY A 473 -26.25 -8.53 0.89
C GLY A 473 -27.44 -7.57 0.82
N TYR A 474 -28.31 -7.73 -0.18
CA TYR A 474 -29.48 -6.89 -0.34
C TYR A 474 -30.55 -7.19 0.73
N GLU A 475 -30.88 -8.45 0.99
CA GLU A 475 -31.89 -8.82 2.00
C GLU A 475 -31.44 -8.43 3.42
N VAL A 476 -30.17 -8.63 3.77
CA VAL A 476 -29.63 -8.24 5.10
C VAL A 476 -29.69 -6.73 5.30
N SER A 477 -29.59 -5.94 4.23
CA SER A 477 -29.68 -4.48 4.31
C SER A 477 -31.12 -3.96 4.46
N LYS A 478 -32.11 -4.73 3.98
CA LYS A 478 -33.54 -4.39 4.06
C LYS A 478 -34.13 -4.74 5.43
N LEU A 479 -33.69 -4.06 6.47
CA LEU A 479 -34.23 -4.23 7.82
C LEU A 479 -35.31 -3.18 8.12
N PRO A 480 -36.60 -3.55 8.18
CA PRO A 480 -37.63 -2.69 8.76
C PRO A 480 -37.40 -2.50 10.26
N LEU A 481 -37.93 -1.38 10.77
CA LEU A 481 -37.81 -0.91 12.16
C LEU A 481 -38.32 -1.92 13.21
N SER A 482 -39.15 -2.89 12.82
CA SER A 482 -39.78 -3.86 13.72
C SER A 482 -38.91 -5.07 14.08
N TYR A 483 -37.75 -5.27 13.43
CA TYR A 483 -36.90 -6.42 13.72
C TYR A 483 -36.00 -6.21 14.96
N ASN A 484 -35.87 -7.27 15.76
CA ASN A 484 -34.91 -7.32 16.85
C ASN A 484 -33.47 -7.28 16.30
N LEU A 485 -32.64 -6.39 16.84
CA LEU A 485 -31.24 -6.22 16.44
C LEU A 485 -30.41 -7.46 16.83
N MET A 486 -30.15 -8.34 15.86
CA MET A 486 -29.33 -9.54 16.06
C MET A 486 -27.88 -9.21 16.44
N SER A 487 -27.34 -8.09 15.95
CA SER A 487 -25.98 -7.62 16.25
C SER A 487 -25.76 -7.33 17.74
N LEU A 488 -26.78 -6.83 18.44
CA LEU A 488 -26.70 -6.58 19.88
C LEU A 488 -26.67 -7.89 20.69
N LYS A 489 -27.36 -8.95 20.21
CA LYS A 489 -27.32 -10.27 20.86
C LYS A 489 -25.93 -10.91 20.78
N THR A 490 -25.21 -10.70 19.68
CA THR A 490 -23.85 -11.23 19.44
C THR A 490 -22.82 -10.09 19.33
N TYR A 491 -22.82 -9.19 20.31
CA TYR A 491 -21.96 -8.00 20.29
C TYR A 491 -20.45 -8.32 20.17
N MET A 492 -19.96 -9.35 20.87
CA MET A 492 -18.54 -9.70 20.81
C MET A 492 -18.11 -10.16 19.41
N LEU A 493 -18.95 -10.95 18.74
CA LEU A 493 -18.68 -11.44 17.38
C LEU A 493 -18.74 -10.29 16.37
N SER A 494 -19.77 -9.44 16.44
CA SER A 494 -19.91 -8.30 15.53
C SER A 494 -18.76 -7.30 15.71
N ASN A 495 -18.32 -7.05 16.94
CA ASN A 495 -17.18 -6.18 17.21
C ASN A 495 -15.85 -6.78 16.70
N PHE A 496 -15.63 -8.09 16.89
CA PHE A 496 -14.43 -8.78 16.37
C PHE A 496 -14.36 -8.74 14.84
N LEU A 497 -15.47 -9.03 14.16
CA LEU A 497 -15.53 -9.03 12.71
C LEU A 497 -15.47 -7.62 12.12
N GLY A 498 -16.09 -6.63 12.77
CA GLY A 498 -16.06 -5.23 12.32
C GLY A 498 -14.70 -4.55 12.50
N SER A 499 -13.96 -4.87 13.56
CA SER A 499 -12.67 -4.24 13.89
C SER A 499 -11.45 -4.86 13.19
N MET A 500 -11.63 -5.58 12.08
CA MET A 500 -10.56 -6.33 11.39
C MET A 500 -9.80 -7.26 12.35
N TRP A 501 -10.51 -8.09 13.11
CA TRP A 501 -9.93 -8.99 14.13
C TRP A 501 -9.06 -8.28 15.17
N PHE A 502 -9.44 -7.05 15.53
CA PHE A 502 -8.68 -6.17 16.42
C PHE A 502 -7.24 -5.86 15.98
N MET A 503 -6.89 -6.08 14.70
CA MET A 503 -5.55 -5.80 14.15
C MET A 503 -5.08 -4.35 14.39
N PRO A 504 -5.93 -3.31 14.25
CA PRO A 504 -5.52 -1.94 14.58
C PRO A 504 -5.01 -1.80 16.01
N PHE A 505 -5.70 -2.40 16.99
CA PHE A 505 -5.31 -2.32 18.40
C PHE A 505 -4.03 -3.10 18.72
N ILE A 506 -3.85 -4.28 18.09
CA ILE A 506 -2.63 -5.09 18.24
C ILE A 506 -1.43 -4.31 17.70
N SER A 507 -1.57 -3.72 16.50
CA SER A 507 -0.49 -2.98 15.83
C SER A 507 -0.10 -1.68 16.55
N THR A 508 -1.04 -0.99 17.22
CA THR A 508 -0.75 0.27 17.91
C THR A 508 -0.38 0.03 19.38
N TYR A 509 -1.31 -0.42 20.21
CA TYR A 509 -1.10 -0.55 21.66
C TYR A 509 -0.15 -1.69 22.01
N GLY A 510 -0.26 -2.83 21.33
CA GLY A 510 0.58 -3.99 21.61
C GLY A 510 2.05 -3.75 21.26
N VAL A 511 2.31 -3.32 20.03
CA VAL A 511 3.69 -3.17 19.52
C VAL A 511 4.41 -1.95 20.13
N SER A 512 3.73 -0.83 20.38
CA SER A 512 4.40 0.39 20.88
C SER A 512 4.77 0.34 22.35
N PHE A 513 4.00 -0.38 23.19
CA PHE A 513 4.18 -0.37 24.63
C PHE A 513 5.52 -0.95 25.08
N VAL A 514 5.93 -2.09 24.50
CA VAL A 514 7.16 -2.80 24.93
C VAL A 514 8.43 -1.99 24.64
N PRO A 515 8.67 -1.45 23.41
CA PRO A 515 9.85 -0.64 23.14
C PRO A 515 9.89 0.65 23.97
N LEU A 516 8.76 1.31 24.21
CA LEU A 516 8.71 2.54 25.01
C LEU A 516 9.04 2.27 26.49
N PHE A 517 8.53 1.16 27.04
CA PHE A 517 8.85 0.76 28.41
C PHE A 517 10.33 0.41 28.57
N LEU A 518 10.89 -0.38 27.64
CA LEU A 518 12.31 -0.72 27.62
C LEU A 518 13.19 0.52 27.43
N GLY A 519 12.82 1.43 26.53
CA GLY A 519 13.53 2.69 26.31
C GLY A 519 13.57 3.56 27.58
N LYS A 520 12.46 3.64 28.31
CA LYS A 520 12.41 4.33 29.61
C LYS A 520 13.31 3.68 30.65
N GLN A 521 13.35 2.34 30.69
CA GLN A 521 14.23 1.62 31.61
C GLN A 521 15.70 1.87 31.28
N ILE A 522 16.09 1.74 30.00
CA ILE A 522 17.45 2.00 29.52
C ILE A 522 17.87 3.44 29.86
N TYR A 523 17.03 4.42 29.54
CA TYR A 523 17.32 5.82 29.84
C TYR A 523 17.54 6.07 31.34
N LYS A 524 16.69 5.49 32.19
CA LYS A 524 16.78 5.71 33.64
C LYS A 524 17.95 4.95 34.29
N THR A 525 18.19 3.70 33.90
CA THR A 525 19.18 2.85 34.57
C THR A 525 20.57 2.96 33.95
N LEU A 526 20.67 2.97 32.62
CA LEU A 526 21.96 3.02 31.92
C LEU A 526 22.40 4.46 31.72
N ASP A 527 21.63 5.27 30.98
CA ASP A 527 22.09 6.60 30.58
C ASP A 527 22.19 7.54 31.80
N GLN A 528 21.09 7.77 32.53
CA GLN A 528 21.08 8.63 33.71
C GLN A 528 21.57 7.95 35.00
N GLY A 529 21.85 6.66 34.97
CA GLY A 529 22.27 5.89 36.14
C GLY A 529 23.74 5.48 36.03
N TRP A 530 23.98 4.24 35.63
CA TRP A 530 25.31 3.63 35.60
C TRP A 530 26.33 4.41 34.79
N SER A 531 25.95 5.02 33.65
CA SER A 531 26.89 5.78 32.83
C SER A 531 27.35 7.08 33.49
N GLU A 532 26.46 7.77 34.21
CA GLU A 532 26.80 8.95 35.00
C GLU A 532 27.58 8.58 36.26
N ASP A 533 27.20 7.49 36.93
CA ASP A 533 27.85 6.99 38.13
C ASP A 533 29.29 6.59 37.84
N TRP A 534 29.56 5.77 36.82
CA TRP A 534 30.91 5.32 36.45
C TRP A 534 31.72 6.37 35.71
N GLY A 535 31.06 7.23 34.93
CA GLY A 535 31.70 8.30 34.18
C GLY A 535 31.96 9.53 35.05
N GLY A 536 31.16 10.58 34.84
CA GLY A 536 31.41 11.90 35.39
C GLY A 536 31.42 11.95 36.93
N GLN A 537 30.49 11.27 37.59
CA GLN A 537 30.39 11.35 39.05
C GLN A 537 31.54 10.63 39.76
N MET A 538 31.94 9.45 39.30
CA MET A 538 33.07 8.73 39.92
C MET A 538 34.37 9.50 39.72
N ILE A 539 34.63 10.01 38.51
CA ILE A 539 35.81 10.82 38.23
C ILE A 539 35.83 12.07 39.12
N TYR A 540 34.70 12.76 39.26
CA TYR A 540 34.59 13.90 40.16
C TYR A 540 34.91 13.51 41.60
N LYS A 541 34.25 12.47 42.14
CA LYS A 541 34.47 11.99 43.52
C LYS A 541 35.93 11.58 43.75
N GLN A 542 36.55 10.86 42.81
CA GLN A 542 37.95 10.47 42.90
C GLN A 542 38.89 11.67 42.83
N SER A 543 38.66 12.62 41.92
CA SER A 543 39.50 13.84 41.81
C SER A 543 39.45 14.67 43.09
N VAL A 544 38.27 14.80 43.71
CA VAL A 544 38.10 15.46 45.00
C VAL A 544 38.90 14.72 46.07
N GLN A 545 38.77 13.39 46.16
CA GLN A 545 39.54 12.58 47.13
C GLN A 545 41.06 12.72 46.93
N TYR A 546 41.57 12.62 45.71
CA TYR A 546 43.00 12.78 45.43
C TYR A 546 43.49 14.20 45.77
N SER A 547 42.72 15.23 45.45
CA SER A 547 43.06 16.61 45.80
C SER A 547 43.14 16.83 47.32
N GLN A 548 42.21 16.23 48.07
CA GLN A 548 42.20 16.27 49.53
C GLN A 548 43.43 15.56 50.13
N VAL A 549 43.82 14.41 49.57
CA VAL A 549 45.03 13.69 49.99
C VAL A 549 46.28 14.52 49.73
N ILE A 550 46.41 15.14 48.55
CA ILE A 550 47.54 16.01 48.20
C ILE A 550 47.60 17.22 49.15
N GLN A 551 46.45 17.84 49.44
CA GLN A 551 46.38 18.97 50.37
C GLN A 551 46.84 18.57 51.78
N GLY A 552 46.51 17.37 52.25
CA GLY A 552 46.98 16.84 53.53
C GLY A 552 48.51 16.68 53.58
N TRP A 553 49.15 16.28 52.48
CA TRP A 553 50.61 16.20 52.40
C TRP A 553 51.25 17.59 52.36
N GLN A 554 50.61 18.55 51.69
CA GLN A 554 51.10 19.92 51.57
C GLN A 554 51.00 20.73 52.87
N ASN A 555 49.97 20.48 53.68
CA ASN A 555 49.77 21.20 54.95
C ASN A 555 50.71 20.76 56.08
N ASN A 556 51.78 20.04 55.78
CA ASN A 556 52.76 19.59 56.76
C ASN A 556 53.88 20.61 57.00
N SER A 557 54.59 20.44 58.12
CA SER A 557 55.75 21.27 58.47
C SER A 557 56.91 21.13 57.45
N ILE A 558 57.72 22.18 57.32
CA ILE A 558 58.91 22.27 56.42
C ILE A 558 59.85 21.05 56.54
N LYS A 559 59.95 20.44 57.73
CA LYS A 559 60.80 19.27 57.97
C LYS A 559 60.45 18.07 57.08
N ILE A 560 59.17 17.83 56.83
CA ILE A 560 58.71 16.67 56.03
C ILE A 560 59.06 16.88 54.55
N TYR A 561 58.98 18.11 54.04
CA TYR A 561 59.39 18.46 52.68
C TYR A 561 60.87 18.20 52.42
N LEU A 562 61.73 18.55 53.38
CA LEU A 562 63.18 18.31 53.27
C LEU A 562 63.51 16.82 53.22
N VAL A 563 62.82 15.99 54.02
CA VAL A 563 62.97 14.52 53.97
C VAL A 563 62.52 13.97 52.60
N GLY A 564 61.41 14.46 52.06
CA GLY A 564 60.95 14.08 50.71
C GLY A 564 61.96 14.42 49.61
N PHE A 565 62.60 15.59 49.69
CA PHE A 565 63.64 16.00 48.75
C PHE A 565 64.86 15.07 48.77
N VAL A 566 65.31 14.68 49.96
CA VAL A 566 66.43 13.73 50.10
C VAL A 566 66.08 12.36 49.51
N LEU A 567 64.87 11.84 49.81
CA LEU A 567 64.40 10.58 49.22
C LEU A 567 64.34 10.65 47.69
N TRP A 568 63.91 11.77 47.11
CA TRP A 568 63.87 11.96 45.66
C TRP A 568 65.27 11.97 45.05
N MET A 569 66.24 12.62 45.69
CA MET A 569 67.65 12.59 45.26
C MET A 569 68.22 11.17 45.29
N ILE A 570 67.91 10.38 46.31
CA ILE A 570 68.32 8.97 46.40
C ILE A 570 67.71 8.16 45.24
N MET A 571 66.40 8.32 44.99
CA MET A 571 65.72 7.64 43.88
C MET A 571 66.31 8.01 42.51
N LEU A 572 66.66 9.28 42.30
CA LEU A 572 67.34 9.73 41.08
C LEU A 572 68.72 9.08 40.93
N THR A 573 69.50 9.02 42.00
CA THR A 573 70.81 8.36 41.94
C THR A 573 70.69 6.86 41.66
N LEU A 574 69.65 6.20 42.18
CA LEU A 574 69.35 4.78 41.90
C LEU A 574 68.85 4.52 40.48
N LEU A 575 68.25 5.52 39.81
CA LEU A 575 67.84 5.41 38.40
C LEU A 575 68.98 5.69 37.42
N VAL A 576 70.00 6.42 37.86
CA VAL A 576 71.17 6.79 37.06
C VAL A 576 72.27 5.73 37.16
N LEU A 577 72.33 5.00 38.28
CA LEU A 577 73.08 3.75 38.44
C LEU A 577 72.33 2.58 37.78
#